data_AF-A0A847DZK5-F1
#
_entry.id   AF-A0A847DZK5-F1
#
_cell.length_a   1.000
_cell.length_b   1.000
_cell.length_c   1.000
_cell.angle_alpha   90.00
_cell.angle_beta   90.00
_cell.angle_gamma   90.00
#
_symmetry.space_group_name_H-M   'P 1'
#
loop_
_entity.id
_entity.type
_entity.pdbx_description
1 polymer ?
#
loop_
_entity_poly.entity_id
_entity_poly.type
_entity_poly.pdbx_seq_one_letter_code
_entity_poly.pdbx_strand_id
1 'polypeptide(L)'
;MSVRLSEAEGLYREARYDEAQRAFSAIVAADPGHAHAWLRIGNLMHRKRNWFDALSAYRKAARPQADHAIREKAVYNIALLNLELARHALRRLEKIRNEAIGTGGPLPKAGISDASFRQLTDRLGHAYASVAAAHRSDRDARPVAAVPSSSTAAAADAARSAPMAAPAPAPGPRTPKPLPLDRPVEVEIRQGGGAR
;
A
#
# COMPACT_ATOMS: atom_id res chain seq x y z
N MET A 1 1.53 -18.80 14.04
CA MET A 1 0.56 -18.46 12.97
C MET A 1 -0.78 -19.05 13.40
N SER A 2 -1.85 -18.27 13.51
CA SER A 2 -3.15 -18.79 13.99
C SER A 2 -3.77 -19.74 12.97
N VAL A 3 -4.46 -20.80 13.42
CA VAL A 3 -5.04 -21.85 12.55
C VAL A 3 -5.92 -21.26 11.44
N ARG A 4 -6.76 -20.28 11.78
CA ARG A 4 -7.65 -19.58 10.84
C ARG A 4 -6.90 -18.87 9.71
N LEU A 5 -5.72 -18.28 10.01
CA LEU A 5 -4.91 -17.62 8.99
C LEU A 5 -4.29 -18.64 8.02
N SER A 6 -3.83 -19.78 8.53
CA SER A 6 -3.28 -20.85 7.68
C SER A 6 -4.33 -21.42 6.72
N GLU A 7 -5.55 -21.64 7.22
CA GLU A 7 -6.68 -22.09 6.42
C GLU A 7 -7.05 -21.07 5.33
N ALA A 8 -7.18 -19.80 5.69
CA ALA A 8 -7.46 -18.72 4.74
C ALA A 8 -6.37 -18.61 3.65
N GLU A 9 -5.10 -18.77 4.02
CA GLU A 9 -3.98 -18.84 3.08
C GLU A 9 -4.03 -20.07 2.17
N GLY A 10 -4.45 -21.22 2.69
CA GLY A 10 -4.67 -22.44 1.92
C GLY A 10 -5.71 -22.22 0.83
N LEU A 11 -6.89 -21.73 1.20
CA LEU A 11 -7.97 -21.39 0.27
C LEU A 11 -7.51 -20.39 -0.80
N TYR A 12 -6.71 -19.39 -0.40
CA TYR A 12 -6.16 -18.41 -1.33
C TYR A 12 -5.21 -19.04 -2.36
N ARG A 13 -4.34 -19.96 -1.93
CA ARG A 13 -3.39 -20.68 -2.80
C ARG A 13 -4.08 -21.66 -3.74
N GLU A 14 -5.17 -22.28 -3.28
CA GLU A 14 -6.06 -23.14 -4.08
C GLU A 14 -6.95 -22.36 -5.07
N ALA A 15 -6.79 -21.03 -5.15
CA ALA A 15 -7.61 -20.16 -5.99
C ALA A 15 -9.13 -20.17 -5.64
N ARG A 16 -9.50 -20.62 -4.44
CA ARG A 16 -10.87 -20.60 -3.91
C ARG A 16 -11.18 -19.23 -3.31
N TYR A 17 -11.21 -18.22 -4.18
CA TYR A 17 -11.14 -16.82 -3.77
C TYR A 17 -12.32 -16.31 -2.96
N ASP A 18 -13.53 -16.79 -3.21
CA ASP A 18 -14.70 -16.37 -2.43
C ASP A 18 -14.68 -16.94 -1.02
N GLU A 19 -14.20 -18.16 -0.84
CA GLU A 19 -14.02 -18.79 0.47
C GLU A 19 -12.86 -18.13 1.22
N ALA A 20 -11.74 -17.90 0.53
CA ALA A 20 -10.61 -17.15 1.07
C ALA A 20 -11.04 -15.75 1.54
N GLN A 21 -11.86 -15.04 0.74
CA GLN A 21 -12.39 -13.73 1.11
C GLN A 21 -13.21 -13.81 2.40
N ARG A 22 -14.12 -14.79 2.53
CA ARG A 22 -14.90 -14.97 3.77
C ARG A 22 -13.99 -15.26 4.96
N ALA A 23 -13.01 -16.13 4.80
CA ALA A 23 -12.06 -16.49 5.84
C ALA A 23 -11.22 -15.28 6.29
N PHE A 24 -10.65 -14.50 5.37
CA PHE A 24 -9.93 -13.27 5.71
C PHE A 24 -10.85 -12.20 6.32
N SER A 25 -12.10 -12.11 5.87
CA SER A 25 -13.09 -11.18 6.44
C SER A 25 -13.42 -11.52 7.89
N ALA A 26 -13.55 -12.81 8.21
CA ALA A 26 -13.76 -13.28 9.58
C ALA A 26 -12.54 -12.96 10.47
N ILE A 27 -11.33 -13.07 9.92
CA ILE A 27 -10.09 -12.71 10.64
C ILE A 27 -10.09 -11.22 10.98
N VAL A 28 -10.38 -10.33 10.04
CA VAL A 28 -10.38 -8.87 10.30
C VAL A 28 -11.58 -8.40 11.12
N ALA A 29 -12.66 -9.19 11.18
CA ALA A 29 -13.77 -8.94 12.08
C ALA A 29 -13.38 -9.24 13.54
N ALA A 30 -12.61 -10.30 13.77
CA ALA A 30 -12.09 -10.65 15.10
C ALA A 30 -10.90 -9.78 15.52
N ASP A 31 -10.02 -9.43 14.58
CA ASP A 31 -8.88 -8.54 14.78
C ASP A 31 -8.80 -7.50 13.64
N PRO A 32 -9.43 -6.33 13.83
CA PRO A 32 -9.37 -5.23 12.86
C PRO A 32 -7.95 -4.71 12.57
N GLY A 33 -6.98 -5.04 13.43
CA GLY A 33 -5.56 -4.72 13.28
C GLY A 33 -4.78 -5.73 12.43
N HIS A 34 -5.38 -6.85 12.02
CA HIS A 34 -4.64 -7.92 11.34
C HIS A 34 -4.22 -7.54 9.91
N ALA A 35 -3.03 -6.96 9.80
CA ALA A 35 -2.53 -6.37 8.56
C ALA A 35 -2.37 -7.37 7.40
N HIS A 36 -1.94 -8.60 7.67
CA HIS A 36 -1.80 -9.62 6.63
C HIS A 36 -3.16 -9.99 6.01
N ALA A 37 -4.20 -10.17 6.83
CA ALA A 37 -5.54 -10.43 6.32
C ALA A 37 -6.06 -9.25 5.48
N TRP A 38 -5.83 -8.01 5.92
CA TRP A 38 -6.13 -6.82 5.11
C TRP A 38 -5.38 -6.78 3.78
N LEU A 39 -4.10 -7.16 3.75
CA LEU A 39 -3.31 -7.24 2.51
C LEU A 39 -3.94 -8.24 1.53
N ARG A 40 -4.37 -9.41 2.02
CA ARG A 40 -5.03 -10.43 1.19
C ARG A 40 -6.39 -10.00 0.69
N ILE A 41 -7.20 -9.35 1.53
CA ILE A 41 -8.47 -8.74 1.11
C ILE A 41 -8.22 -7.74 -0.03
N GLY A 42 -7.21 -6.89 0.12
CA GLY A 42 -6.82 -5.95 -0.94
C GLY A 42 -6.49 -6.64 -2.26
N ASN A 43 -5.70 -7.73 -2.22
CA ASN A 43 -5.37 -8.52 -3.41
C ASN A 43 -6.62 -9.13 -4.05
N LEU A 44 -7.56 -9.65 -3.24
CA LEU A 44 -8.81 -10.23 -3.73
C LEU A 44 -9.70 -9.18 -4.41
N MET A 45 -9.83 -8.00 -3.80
CA MET A 45 -10.61 -6.88 -4.36
C MET A 45 -9.96 -6.32 -5.63
N HIS A 46 -8.63 -6.23 -5.66
CA HIS A 46 -7.87 -5.84 -6.86
C HIS A 46 -8.15 -6.80 -8.01
N ARG A 47 -8.13 -8.12 -7.76
CA ARG A 47 -8.47 -9.13 -8.77
C ARG A 47 -9.92 -9.04 -9.25
N LYS A 48 -10.86 -8.66 -8.38
CA LYS A 48 -12.27 -8.39 -8.74
C LYS A 48 -12.47 -7.05 -9.46
N ARG A 49 -11.41 -6.25 -9.65
CA ARG A 49 -11.46 -4.87 -10.17
C ARG A 49 -12.27 -3.91 -9.30
N ASN A 50 -12.48 -4.25 -8.04
CA ASN A 50 -13.06 -3.37 -7.03
C ASN A 50 -11.97 -2.47 -6.46
N TRP A 51 -11.52 -1.51 -7.27
CA TRP A 51 -10.30 -0.74 -7.01
C TRP A 51 -10.33 0.06 -5.71
N PHE A 52 -11.47 0.65 -5.38
CA PHE A 52 -11.61 1.46 -4.15
C PHE A 52 -11.57 0.59 -2.89
N ASP A 53 -12.23 -0.56 -2.91
CA ASP A 53 -12.18 -1.52 -1.80
C ASP A 53 -10.77 -2.09 -1.63
N ALA A 54 -10.08 -2.37 -2.74
CA ALA A 54 -8.69 -2.79 -2.73
C ALA A 54 -7.79 -1.75 -2.07
N LEU A 55 -7.90 -0.48 -2.48
CA LEU A 55 -7.13 0.63 -1.92
C LEU A 55 -7.42 0.82 -0.43
N SER A 56 -8.68 0.73 -0.02
CA SER A 56 -9.10 0.80 1.39
C SER A 56 -8.45 -0.31 2.23
N ALA A 57 -8.49 -1.55 1.74
CA ALA A 57 -7.89 -2.69 2.42
C ALA A 57 -6.36 -2.58 2.49
N TYR A 58 -5.69 -2.17 1.42
CA TYR A 58 -4.25 -1.93 1.46
C TYR A 58 -3.85 -0.82 2.43
N ARG A 59 -4.62 0.27 2.52
CA ARG A 59 -4.37 1.33 3.52
C ARG A 59 -4.47 0.80 4.94
N LYS A 60 -5.40 -0.11 5.22
CA LYS A 60 -5.49 -0.79 6.54
C LYS A 60 -4.29 -1.69 6.80
N ALA A 61 -3.78 -2.40 5.78
CA ALA A 61 -2.57 -3.20 5.88
C ALA A 61 -1.28 -2.37 6.04
N ALA A 62 -1.25 -1.14 5.53
CA ALA A 62 -0.11 -0.23 5.58
C ALA A 62 -0.01 0.60 6.87
N ARG A 63 -0.89 0.37 7.86
CA ARG A 63 -0.88 1.11 9.13
C ARG A 63 0.46 0.97 9.86
N PRO A 64 0.96 2.02 10.55
CA PRO A 64 2.28 2.01 11.18
C PRO A 64 2.53 0.84 12.14
N GLN A 65 1.49 0.33 12.78
CA GLN A 65 1.54 -0.78 13.76
C GLN A 65 1.72 -2.16 13.10
N ALA A 66 1.51 -2.26 11.79
CA ALA A 66 1.69 -3.51 11.07
C ALA A 66 3.17 -3.89 10.94
N ASP A 67 3.42 -5.19 10.83
CA ASP A 67 4.74 -5.72 10.47
C ASP A 67 5.32 -4.99 9.26
N HIS A 68 6.61 -4.67 9.34
CA HIS A 68 7.25 -3.81 8.37
C HIS A 68 7.16 -4.37 6.94
N ALA A 69 7.39 -5.67 6.76
CA ALA A 69 7.33 -6.30 5.45
C ALA A 69 5.89 -6.34 4.88
N ILE A 70 4.88 -6.42 5.75
CA ILE A 70 3.48 -6.30 5.33
C ILE A 70 3.17 -4.86 4.89
N ARG A 71 3.64 -3.85 5.62
CA ARG A 71 3.45 -2.45 5.22
C ARG A 71 4.07 -2.15 3.87
N GLU A 72 5.30 -2.60 3.63
CA GLU A 72 5.98 -2.42 2.34
C GLU A 72 5.19 -3.01 1.18
N LYS A 73 4.73 -4.27 1.32
CA LYS A 73 3.89 -4.93 0.32
C LYS A 73 2.61 -4.15 0.06
N ALA A 74 1.96 -3.66 1.11
CA ALA A 74 0.74 -2.88 0.98
C ALA A 74 0.98 -1.57 0.25
N VAL A 75 2.05 -0.83 0.58
CA VAL A 75 2.41 0.43 -0.09
C VAL A 75 2.79 0.19 -1.56
N TYR A 76 3.53 -0.87 -1.84
CA TYR A 76 3.83 -1.29 -3.21
C TYR A 76 2.56 -1.57 -4.02
N ASN A 77 1.62 -2.34 -3.46
CA ASN A 77 0.34 -2.63 -4.11
C ASN A 77 -0.52 -1.38 -4.32
N ILE A 78 -0.52 -0.42 -3.38
CA ILE A 78 -1.17 0.88 -3.53
C ILE A 78 -0.58 1.64 -4.73
N ALA A 79 0.75 1.69 -4.83
CA ALA A 79 1.44 2.39 -5.91
C ALA A 79 1.12 1.77 -7.27
N LEU A 80 1.16 0.43 -7.38
CA LEU A 80 0.78 -0.29 -8.60
C LEU A 80 -0.66 -0.02 -9.02
N LEU A 81 -1.61 -0.08 -8.07
CA LEU A 81 -3.02 0.18 -8.35
C LEU A 81 -3.25 1.63 -8.82
N ASN A 82 -2.61 2.60 -8.19
CA ASN A 82 -2.71 4.00 -8.62
C ASN A 82 -2.18 4.20 -10.05
N LEU A 83 -1.06 3.57 -10.40
CA LEU A 83 -0.55 3.58 -11.77
C LEU A 83 -1.55 2.94 -12.74
N GLU A 84 -2.11 1.78 -12.39
CA GLU A 84 -3.11 1.11 -13.21
C GLU A 84 -4.33 2.00 -13.46
N LEU A 85 -4.86 2.65 -12.43
CA LEU A 85 -5.99 3.59 -12.53
C LEU A 85 -5.64 4.80 -13.39
N ALA A 86 -4.46 5.40 -13.20
CA ALA A 86 -4.00 6.53 -14.00
C ALA A 86 -3.92 6.15 -15.49
N ARG A 87 -3.37 4.96 -15.80
CA ARG A 87 -3.31 4.44 -17.18
C ARG A 87 -4.69 4.25 -17.79
N HIS A 88 -5.66 3.73 -17.03
CA HIS A 88 -7.04 3.60 -17.50
C HIS A 88 -7.70 4.95 -17.77
N ALA A 89 -7.51 5.92 -16.88
CA ALA A 89 -8.02 7.28 -17.05
C ALA A 89 -7.45 7.95 -18.32
N LEU A 90 -6.13 7.85 -18.53
CA LEU A 90 -5.46 8.40 -19.71
C LEU A 90 -5.98 7.78 -21.01
N ARG A 91 -6.14 6.45 -21.07
CA ARG A 91 -6.74 5.79 -22.25
C ARG A 91 -8.16 6.24 -22.53
N ARG A 92 -8.97 6.47 -21.48
CA ARG A 92 -10.33 6.98 -21.64
C ARG A 92 -10.32 8.41 -22.19
N LEU A 93 -9.45 9.28 -21.68
CA LEU A 93 -9.29 10.64 -22.20
C LEU A 93 -8.82 10.65 -23.66
N GLU A 94 -7.89 9.77 -24.02
CA GLU A 94 -7.45 9.62 -25.42
C GLU A 94 -8.60 9.18 -26.34
N LYS A 95 -9.44 8.25 -25.89
CA LYS A 95 -10.63 7.83 -26.63
C LYS A 95 -11.61 9.00 -26.85
N ILE A 96 -11.95 9.73 -25.79
CA ILE A 96 -12.84 10.91 -25.86
C ILE A 96 -12.27 11.97 -26.82
N ARG A 97 -10.96 12.24 -26.72
CA ARG A 97 -10.27 13.16 -27.62
C ARG A 97 -10.40 12.72 -29.09
N ASN A 98 -10.21 11.44 -29.38
CA ASN A 98 -10.28 10.92 -30.74
C ASN A 98 -11.73 10.93 -31.28
N GLU A 99 -12.73 10.70 -30.44
CA GLU A 99 -14.15 10.80 -30.79
C GLU A 99 -14.58 12.25 -31.08
N ALA A 100 -14.03 13.23 -30.35
CA ALA A 100 -14.34 14.64 -30.54
C ALA A 100 -13.75 15.26 -31.83
N ILE A 101 -12.68 14.68 -32.39
CA ILE A 101 -11.90 15.25 -33.49
C ILE A 101 -12.24 14.58 -34.84
N GLY A 102 -13.51 14.20 -35.04
CA GLY A 102 -13.95 13.53 -36.27
C GLY A 102 -13.24 14.03 -37.54
N THR A 103 -12.49 13.15 -38.20
CA THR A 103 -11.74 13.32 -39.46
C THR A 103 -10.38 14.06 -39.47
N GLY A 104 -9.88 14.60 -38.35
CA GLY A 104 -8.51 15.14 -38.26
C GLY A 104 -7.52 14.07 -37.80
N GLY A 105 -6.49 13.75 -38.58
CA GLY A 105 -5.50 12.69 -38.30
C GLY A 105 -4.91 12.69 -36.87
N PRO A 106 -4.30 11.58 -36.41
CA PRO A 106 -3.98 11.37 -35.00
C PRO A 106 -3.03 12.44 -34.46
N LEU A 107 -3.49 13.22 -33.46
CA LEU A 107 -2.65 14.11 -32.68
C LEU A 107 -1.59 13.31 -31.88
N PRO A 108 -0.42 13.90 -31.57
CA PRO A 108 0.58 13.27 -30.71
C PRO A 108 -0.05 12.77 -29.41
N LYS A 109 0.38 11.59 -28.96
CA LYS A 109 -0.12 10.95 -27.74
C LYS A 109 0.12 11.88 -26.56
N ALA A 110 -0.95 12.44 -26.00
CA ALA A 110 -0.87 13.29 -24.81
C ALA A 110 -0.80 12.47 -23.50
N GLY A 111 -0.83 11.13 -23.61
CA GLY A 111 -0.77 10.21 -22.48
C GLY A 111 0.65 9.73 -22.16
N ILE A 112 0.83 9.23 -20.93
CA ILE A 112 1.99 8.41 -20.55
C ILE A 112 2.09 7.25 -21.56
N SER A 113 3.18 7.19 -22.31
CA SER A 113 3.39 6.09 -23.26
C SER A 113 3.45 4.74 -22.53
N ASP A 114 3.11 3.64 -23.22
CA ASP A 114 3.26 2.29 -22.63
C ASP A 114 4.70 2.01 -22.19
N ALA A 115 5.69 2.66 -22.82
CA ALA A 115 7.09 2.58 -22.42
C ALA A 115 7.36 3.36 -21.11
N SER A 116 6.85 4.58 -20.99
CA SER A 116 6.96 5.39 -19.77
C SER A 116 6.24 4.75 -18.58
N PHE A 117 5.08 4.13 -18.82
CA PHE A 117 4.36 3.35 -17.81
C PHE A 117 5.19 2.15 -17.35
N ARG A 118 5.74 1.37 -18.29
CA ARG A 118 6.64 0.24 -17.99
C ARG A 118 7.85 0.67 -17.17
N GLN A 119 8.51 1.76 -17.57
CA GLN A 119 9.65 2.30 -16.84
C GLN A 119 9.28 2.67 -15.38
N LEU A 120 8.12 3.27 -15.16
CA LEU A 120 7.65 3.59 -13.80
C LEU A 120 7.36 2.33 -12.98
N THR A 121 6.69 1.33 -13.57
CA THR A 121 6.44 0.06 -12.88
C THR A 121 7.74 -0.69 -12.56
N ASP A 122 8.73 -0.67 -13.45
CA ASP A 122 10.02 -1.32 -13.25
C ASP A 122 10.80 -0.65 -12.12
N ARG A 123 10.85 0.69 -12.11
CA ARG A 123 11.51 1.45 -11.04
C ARG A 123 10.86 1.18 -9.68
N LEU A 124 9.53 1.08 -9.62
CA LEU A 124 8.81 0.69 -8.40
C LEU A 124 9.17 -0.73 -7.97
N GLY A 125 9.21 -1.68 -8.90
CA GLY A 125 9.60 -3.06 -8.64
C GLY A 125 11.02 -3.16 -8.06
N HIS A 126 11.97 -2.43 -8.66
CA HIS A 126 13.36 -2.37 -8.16
C HIS A 126 13.46 -1.73 -6.78
N ALA A 127 12.77 -0.61 -6.53
CA ALA A 127 12.76 0.05 -5.23
C ALA A 127 12.16 -0.85 -4.14
N TYR A 128 11.08 -1.56 -4.45
CA TYR A 128 10.50 -2.54 -3.54
C TYR A 128 11.46 -3.71 -3.28
N ALA A 129 12.09 -4.25 -4.33
CA ALA A 129 13.04 -5.36 -4.19
C ALA A 129 14.27 -4.98 -3.36
N SER A 130 14.82 -3.77 -3.53
CA SER A 130 15.97 -3.30 -2.76
C SER A 130 15.65 -3.13 -1.28
N VAL A 131 14.48 -2.57 -0.97
CA VAL A 131 14.00 -2.41 0.40
C VAL A 131 13.77 -3.80 1.03
N ALA A 132 13.05 -4.68 0.35
CA ALA A 132 12.79 -6.04 0.84
C ALA A 132 14.06 -6.87 1.04
N ALA A 133 15.12 -6.63 0.24
CA ALA A 133 16.42 -7.29 0.39
C ALA A 133 17.18 -6.79 1.63
N ALA A 134 17.21 -5.47 1.87
CA ALA A 134 17.85 -4.87 3.03
C ALA A 134 17.29 -5.44 4.35
N HIS A 135 15.99 -5.71 4.41
CA HIS A 135 15.36 -6.30 5.60
C HIS A 135 15.66 -7.78 5.81
N ARG A 136 15.85 -8.56 4.74
CA ARG A 136 16.31 -9.95 4.88
C ARG A 136 17.71 -9.99 5.45
N SER A 137 18.62 -9.17 4.92
CA SER A 137 19.99 -9.07 5.44
C SER A 137 20.04 -8.59 6.90
N ASP A 138 19.20 -7.61 7.30
CA ASP A 138 19.17 -7.13 8.69
C ASP A 138 18.60 -8.19 9.66
N ARG A 139 17.66 -9.02 9.17
CA ARG A 139 17.12 -10.14 9.95
C ARG A 139 18.13 -11.27 10.11
N ASP A 140 18.88 -11.59 9.06
CA ASP A 140 19.90 -12.64 9.07
C ASP A 140 21.17 -12.21 9.83
N ALA A 141 21.44 -10.90 9.90
CA ALA A 141 22.57 -10.32 10.64
C ALA A 141 22.31 -10.18 12.16
N ARG A 142 21.06 -10.23 12.61
CA ARG A 142 20.75 -10.26 14.06
C ARG A 142 20.95 -11.68 14.58
N PRO A 143 21.95 -11.95 15.45
CA PRO A 143 22.06 -13.26 16.08
C PRO A 143 20.78 -13.52 16.87
N VAL A 144 20.25 -14.74 16.77
CA VAL A 144 19.09 -15.18 17.56
C VAL A 144 19.52 -15.09 19.02
N ALA A 145 19.16 -13.99 19.70
CA ALA A 145 19.46 -13.81 21.11
C ALA A 145 18.77 -14.95 21.86
N ALA A 146 19.57 -15.86 22.41
CA ALA A 146 19.11 -16.85 23.36
C ALA A 146 18.34 -16.13 24.46
N VAL A 147 17.10 -16.55 24.71
CA VAL A 147 16.26 -16.01 25.78
C VAL A 147 17.03 -16.18 27.09
N PRO A 148 17.49 -15.11 27.77
CA PRO A 148 18.15 -15.28 29.04
C PRO A 148 17.07 -15.53 30.10
N SER A 149 17.11 -16.71 30.69
CA SER A 149 16.45 -17.01 31.96
C SER A 149 16.90 -16.02 33.03
N SER A 150 15.93 -15.48 33.75
CA SER A 150 16.03 -14.46 34.81
C SER A 150 17.15 -14.72 35.84
N SER A 151 17.92 -13.69 36.19
CA SER A 151 18.30 -13.36 37.60
C SER A 151 19.18 -12.08 37.71
N THR A 152 18.71 -11.15 38.54
CA THR A 152 19.42 -10.22 39.47
C THR A 152 20.46 -9.15 39.02
N ALA A 153 20.04 -7.89 39.25
CA ALA A 153 20.61 -6.84 40.13
C ALA A 153 21.90 -6.03 39.80
N ALA A 154 21.78 -4.71 40.11
CA ALA A 154 22.77 -3.72 40.59
C ALA A 154 23.47 -2.73 39.61
N ALA A 155 22.87 -1.52 39.54
CA ALA A 155 23.38 -0.16 39.80
C ALA A 155 24.79 0.37 39.38
N ALA A 156 24.77 1.69 39.08
CA ALA A 156 25.80 2.75 39.19
C ALA A 156 26.87 2.80 38.08
N ASP A 157 27.44 3.93 37.61
CA ASP A 157 27.33 5.40 37.69
C ASP A 157 28.48 5.87 36.73
N ALA A 158 28.35 6.80 35.77
CA ALA A 158 28.78 8.19 35.90
C ALA A 158 29.31 8.72 34.54
N ALA A 159 28.76 9.87 34.14
CA ALA A 159 29.42 11.09 33.62
C ALA A 159 30.27 11.13 32.31
N ARG A 160 29.72 11.94 31.39
CA ARG A 160 30.31 13.08 30.63
C ARG A 160 31.21 12.80 29.41
N SER A 161 30.73 13.28 28.25
CA SER A 161 31.35 14.34 27.44
C SER A 161 30.39 14.81 26.34
N ALA A 162 30.12 16.12 26.26
CA ALA A 162 29.43 16.76 25.14
C ALA A 162 30.45 17.59 24.34
N PRO A 163 30.24 17.76 23.02
CA PRO A 163 30.16 19.15 22.54
C PRO A 163 29.18 19.42 21.39
N MET A 164 28.74 20.68 21.39
CA MET A 164 28.36 21.60 20.31
C MET A 164 27.27 21.23 19.29
N ALA A 165 26.17 21.99 19.37
CA ALA A 165 25.13 22.11 18.37
C ALA A 165 25.61 22.84 17.10
N ALA A 166 25.25 22.32 15.93
CA ALA A 166 25.36 22.99 14.64
C ALA A 166 24.07 23.79 14.32
N PRO A 167 24.16 24.90 13.55
CA PRO A 167 23.02 25.77 13.27
C PRO A 167 22.00 25.13 12.32
N ALA A 168 20.73 25.50 12.48
CA ALA A 168 19.63 25.00 11.65
C ALA A 168 19.78 25.41 10.16
N PRO A 169 19.52 24.53 9.19
CA PRO A 169 19.52 24.90 7.77
C PRO A 169 18.31 25.76 7.41
N ALA A 170 18.51 26.68 6.46
CA ALA A 170 17.49 27.59 5.92
C ALA A 170 16.28 26.85 5.32
N PRO A 171 15.06 27.42 5.37
CA PRO A 171 13.87 26.77 4.83
C PRO A 171 13.99 26.62 3.31
N GLY A 172 13.93 25.37 2.83
CA GLY A 172 13.88 25.03 1.42
C GLY A 172 12.59 25.51 0.72
N PRO A 173 12.50 25.37 -0.61
CA PRO A 173 11.37 25.84 -1.40
C PRO A 173 10.06 25.24 -0.89
N ARG A 174 9.06 26.11 -0.63
CA ARG A 174 7.74 25.72 -0.14
C ARG A 174 7.07 24.80 -1.16
N THR A 175 6.99 23.52 -0.84
CA THR A 175 6.09 22.60 -1.53
C THR A 175 4.65 22.95 -1.16
N PRO A 176 3.70 22.94 -2.11
CA PRO A 176 2.29 23.15 -1.79
C PRO A 176 1.82 22.08 -0.82
N LYS A 177 1.06 22.51 0.19
CA LYS A 177 0.59 21.67 1.30
C LYS A 177 -0.21 20.47 0.73
N PRO A 178 0.06 19.23 1.17
CA PRO A 178 -0.71 18.08 0.71
C PRO A 178 -2.20 18.25 1.07
N LEU A 179 -3.08 17.83 0.16
CA LEU A 179 -4.52 17.83 0.37
C LEU A 179 -4.85 17.07 1.68
N PRO A 180 -5.73 17.61 2.55
CA PRO A 180 -6.05 17.00 3.82
C PRO A 180 -6.71 15.63 3.59
N LEU A 181 -6.09 14.57 4.11
CA LEU A 181 -6.51 13.18 3.94
C LEU A 181 -7.74 12.77 4.77
N ASP A 182 -8.29 13.69 5.57
CA ASP A 182 -9.31 13.39 6.58
C ASP A 182 -10.63 14.17 6.42
N ARG A 183 -10.98 14.62 5.21
CA ARG A 183 -12.39 14.95 4.95
C ARG A 183 -13.07 13.79 4.21
N PRO A 184 -14.14 13.21 4.77
CA PRO A 184 -14.97 12.30 3.99
C PRO A 184 -15.51 13.09 2.79
N VAL A 185 -15.32 12.55 1.59
CA VAL A 185 -16.03 13.05 0.40
C VAL A 185 -17.48 12.60 0.58
N GLU A 186 -18.35 13.50 1.02
CA GLU A 186 -19.79 13.26 0.96
C GLU A 186 -20.19 13.23 -0.52
N VAL A 187 -20.37 12.01 -1.02
CA VAL A 187 -21.00 11.80 -2.33
C VAL A 187 -22.51 11.82 -2.06
N GLU A 188 -23.16 12.96 -2.32
CA GLU A 188 -24.62 13.00 -2.39
C GLU A 188 -25.08 12.10 -3.54
N ILE A 189 -25.52 10.89 -3.21
CA ILE A 189 -26.24 10.03 -4.14
C ILE A 189 -27.65 10.60 -4.25
N ARG A 190 -27.90 11.41 -5.29
CA ARG A 190 -29.25 11.83 -5.66
C ARG A 190 -30.04 10.58 -6.05
N GLN A 191 -30.84 10.06 -5.12
CA GLN A 191 -31.84 9.04 -5.44
C GLN A 191 -32.88 9.68 -6.36
N GLY A 192 -32.76 9.39 -7.66
CA GLY A 192 -33.85 9.62 -8.61
C GLY A 192 -34.99 8.70 -8.23
N GLY A 193 -35.96 9.26 -7.49
CA GLY A 193 -37.18 8.58 -7.10
C GLY A 193 -37.96 8.12 -8.32
N GLY A 194 -38.29 6.83 -8.34
CA GLY A 194 -39.43 6.35 -9.09
C GLY A 194 -40.71 6.85 -8.42
N ALA A 195 -41.58 7.49 -9.21
CA ALA A 195 -42.99 7.59 -8.91
C ALA A 195 -43.78 7.82 -10.22
N ARG A 196 -44.71 6.88 -10.42
CA ARG A 196 -45.84 6.82 -11.36
C ARG A 196 -45.55 6.36 -12.78
#